data_AF-A0A7W7NUP3-F1
#
_entry.id   AF-A0A7W7NUP3-F1
#
_cell.length_a   1.000
_cell.length_b   1.000
_cell.length_c   1.000
_cell.angle_alpha   90.00
_cell.angle_beta   90.00
_cell.angle_gamma   90.00
#
_symmetry.space_group_name_H-M   'P 1'
#
loop_
_entity.id
_entity.type
_entity.pdbx_description
1 polymer ?
#
loop_
_entity_poly.entity_id
_entity_poly.type
_entity_poly.pdbx_seq_one_letter_code
_entity_poly.pdbx_strand_id
1 'polypeptide(L)' 'MRLLQPVFCVFGKHHRSRGRAWNDGSTFRSWCEGCGKPMIRDMRGWSVDPDPPVGKQH' A
#
# COMPACT_ATOMS: atom_id res chain seq x y z
N MET A 1 -12.39 0.62 8.83
CA MET A 1 -11.17 1.17 9.47
C MET A 1 -10.65 0.12 10.46
N ARG A 2 -9.48 -0.47 10.24
CA ARG A 2 -8.90 -1.39 11.23
C ARG A 2 -8.14 -0.55 12.25
N LEU A 3 -8.73 -0.31 13.42
CA LEU A 3 -8.20 0.56 14.48
C LEU A 3 -6.74 0.23 14.91
N LEU A 4 -6.29 -1.01 14.71
CA LEU A 4 -4.93 -1.46 15.08
C LEU A 4 -3.92 -1.46 13.93
N GLN A 5 -4.34 -1.19 12.69
CA GLN A 5 -3.43 -1.18 11.54
C GLN A 5 -2.22 -0.25 11.69
N PRO A 6 -2.30 0.94 12.32
CA PRO A 6 -1.13 1.81 12.50
C PRO A 6 -0.01 1.12 13.27
N VAL A 7 -0.33 0.32 14.30
CA VAL A 7 0.65 -0.44 15.09
C VAL A 7 1.29 -1.53 14.24
N PHE A 8 0.50 -2.29 13.49
CA PHE A 8 1.02 -3.32 12.57
C PHE A 8 1.92 -2.76 11.47
N CYS A 9 1.68 -1.52 11.02
CA CYS A 9 2.53 -0.83 10.05
C CYS A 9 3.93 -0.56 10.59
N VAL A 10 4.10 -0.32 11.90
CA VAL A 10 5.42 -0.13 12.54
C VAL A 10 6.24 -1.42 12.51
N PHE A 11 5.58 -2.58 12.64
CA PHE A 11 6.19 -3.90 12.52
C PHE A 11 6.34 -4.39 11.07
N GLY A 12 6.15 -3.52 10.08
CA GLY A 12 6.23 -3.85 8.65
C GLY A 12 5.05 -4.69 8.12
N LYS A 13 4.02 -4.95 8.94
CA LYS A 13 2.80 -5.64 8.50
C LYS A 13 1.81 -4.63 7.92
N HIS A 14 2.03 -4.29 6.66
CA HIS A 14 1.15 -3.41 5.90
C HIS A 14 -0.01 -4.19 5.29
N HIS A 15 -1.18 -3.57 5.33
CA HIS A 15 -2.38 -4.14 4.75
C HIS A 15 -2.98 -3.16 3.74
N ARG A 16 -3.08 -3.63 2.50
CA ARG A 16 -3.58 -2.85 1.36
C ARG A 16 -5.05 -2.48 1.51
N SER A 17 -5.44 -1.43 0.81
CA SER A 17 -6.84 -1.09 0.61
C SER A 17 -7.41 -1.85 -0.58
N ARG A 18 -8.32 -2.80 -0.29
CA ARG A 18 -8.95 -3.63 -1.33
C ARG A 18 -9.78 -2.81 -2.32
N GLY A 19 -10.44 -1.76 -1.85
CA GLY A 19 -11.29 -0.89 -2.68
C GLY A 19 -10.52 0.21 -3.43
N ARG A 20 -9.24 0.43 -3.11
CA ARG A 20 -8.38 1.43 -3.78
C ARG A 20 -7.18 0.76 -4.44
N ALA A 21 -7.34 -0.46 -4.92
CA ALA A 21 -6.32 -1.12 -5.72
C ALA A 21 -6.60 -0.85 -7.20
N TRP A 22 -5.58 -0.42 -7.95
CA TRP A 22 -5.66 -0.17 -9.39
C TRP A 22 -4.44 -0.75 -10.10
N ASN A 23 -4.56 -1.01 -11.39
CA ASN A 23 -3.42 -1.39 -12.23
C ASN A 23 -2.93 -0.12 -12.96
N ASP A 24 -1.64 0.19 -12.85
CA ASP A 24 -1.03 1.35 -13.50
C ASP A 24 -0.53 1.08 -14.94
N GLY A 25 -0.76 -0.13 -15.44
CA GLY A 25 -0.29 -0.63 -16.74
C GLY A 25 0.94 -1.53 -16.63
N SER A 26 1.66 -1.51 -15.51
CA SER A 26 2.82 -2.37 -15.25
C SER A 26 2.59 -3.32 -14.07
N THR A 27 1.95 -2.81 -13.01
CA THR A 27 1.74 -3.53 -11.76
C THR A 27 0.45 -3.08 -11.07
N PHE A 28 0.00 -3.86 -10.09
CA PHE A 28 -1.09 -3.42 -9.22
C PHE A 28 -0.53 -2.53 -8.11
N ARG A 29 -1.10 -1.34 -7.99
CA ARG A 29 -0.82 -0.37 -6.93
C ARG A 29 -2.02 -0.25 -6.00
N SER A 30 -1.75 0.14 -4.76
CA SER A 30 -2.74 0.40 -3.73
C SER A 30 -2.13 1.32 -2.65
N TRP A 31 -2.87 1.51 -1.57
CA TRP A 31 -2.44 2.25 -0.39
C TRP A 31 -2.64 1.39 0.85
N CYS A 32 -1.78 1.55 1.84
CA CYS A 32 -1.97 0.93 3.14
C CYS A 32 -3.13 1.62 3.87
N GLU A 33 -4.11 0.86 4.34
CA GLU A 33 -5.26 1.40 5.09
C GLU A 33 -4.88 1.95 6.47
N GLY A 34 -3.71 1.55 7.00
CA GLY A 34 -3.21 1.98 8.30
C GLY A 34 -2.41 3.27 8.27
N CYS A 35 -1.31 3.25 7.51
CA CYS A 35 -0.35 4.35 7.45
C CYS A 35 -0.43 5.18 6.17
N GLY A 36 -1.30 4.84 5.22
CA GLY A 36 -1.43 5.56 3.95
C GLY A 36 -0.20 5.45 3.04
N LYS A 37 0.77 4.57 3.34
CA LYS A 37 1.92 4.37 2.46
C LYS A 37 1.49 3.71 1.14
N PRO A 38 2.06 4.11 0.00
CA PRO A 38 1.83 3.44 -1.28
C PRO A 38 2.32 2.00 -1.21
N MET A 39 1.55 1.10 -1.81
CA MET A 39 1.83 -0.33 -1.87
C MET A 39 1.80 -0.81 -3.31
N ILE A 40 2.69 -1.75 -3.63
CA ILE A 40 2.81 -2.38 -4.93
C ILE A 40 2.59 -3.89 -4.79
N ARG A 41 2.06 -4.52 -5.84
CA ARG A 41 1.92 -5.97 -5.92
C ARG A 41 3.10 -6.55 -6.68
N ASP A 42 3.94 -7.29 -5.98
CA ASP A 42 5.02 -8.08 -6.54
C ASP A 42 4.63 -9.58 -6.61
N MET A 43 5.58 -10.43 -7.02
CA MET A 43 5.38 -11.88 -7.08
C MET A 43 5.16 -12.53 -5.70
N ARG A 44 5.60 -11.90 -4.61
CA ARG A 44 5.46 -12.37 -3.23
C ARG A 44 4.17 -11.87 -2.57
N GLY A 45 3.49 -10.91 -3.18
CA GLY A 45 2.22 -10.38 -2.71
C GLY A 45 2.23 -8.85 -2.69
N TRP A 46 1.73 -8.26 -1.62
CA TRP A 46 1.65 -6.81 -1.47
C TRP A 46 2.75 -6.33 -0.54
N SER A 47 3.59 -5.45 -1.03
CA SER A 47 4.69 -4.82 -0.31
C SER A 47 4.54 -3.30 -0.34
N VAL A 48 5.24 -2.61 0.56
CA VAL A 48 5.33 -1.14 0.49
C VAL A 48 6.14 -0.81 -0.75
N ASP A 49 5.66 0.15 -1.53
CA ASP A 49 6.38 0.62 -2.70
C ASP A 49 7.64 1.39 -2.26
N PRO A 50 8.85 0.88 -2.54
CA PRO A 50 10.10 1.54 -2.15
C PRO A 50 10.39 2.78 -3.02
N ASP A 51 9.80 2.87 -4.21
CA ASP A 51 9.98 3.98 -5.14
C ASP A 51 8.60 4.49 -5.59
N PRO A 52 7.84 5.12 -4.67
CA PRO A 52 6.54 5.62 -5.02
C PRO A 52 6.67 6.76 -6.02
N PRO A 53 5.83 6.82 -7.07
CA PRO A 53 5.86 7.89 -8.03
C PRO A 53 5.74 9.21 -7.28
N VAL A 54 6.80 10.00 -7.35
CA VAL A 54 6.90 11.32 -6.75
C VAL A 54 5.80 12.17 -7.37
N GLY A 55 4.69 12.35 -6.66
CA GLY A 55 3.64 13.30 -7.07
C GLY A 55 2.28 12.70 -7.40
N LYS A 56 1.63 12.03 -6.45
CA LYS A 56 0.16 12.03 -6.32
C LYS A 56 -0.24 11.92 -4.84
N GLN A 57 0.06 12.95 -4.06
CA GLN A 57 -0.76 13.29 -2.88
C GLN A 57 -1.81 14.28 -3.39
N HIS A 58 -3.05 13.84 -3.50
CA HIS A 58 -4.21 14.71 -3.70
C HIS A 58 -5.26 14.33 -2.67
#